data_AF-A0A816HTZ4-F1
#
_entry.id   AF-A0A816HTZ4-F1
#
_cell.length_a   1.000
_cell.length_b   1.000
_cell.length_c   1.000
_cell.angle_alpha   90.00
_cell.angle_beta   90.00
_cell.angle_gamma   90.00
#
_symmetry.space_group_name_H-M   'P 1'
#
loop_
_entity.id
_entity.type
_entity.pdbx_description
1 polymer ?
#
loop_
_entity_poly.entity_id
_entity_poly.type
_entity_poly.pdbx_seq_one_letter_code
_entity_poly.pdbx_strand_id
1 'polypeptide(L)'
;MDNQILVIDYKEKDFGEELQGNDYDIVCDCVGGQQNWISAQRILKRGGDFITFVGDDPNPVLSVTWIVQTAGNLLNRKFWSVFGSERHKYFMHVHSQTPENLDDLRLNYFESGKVKPIIDKVYDWRKDGIEALYSAYERSRNRMAQGKLILKIADENSK
;
A
#
# COMPACT_ATOMS: atom_id res chain seq x y z
N MET A 1 -22.29 8.22 -14.71
CA MET A 1 -22.50 6.99 -13.95
C MET A 1 -21.74 7.19 -12.66
N ASP A 2 -22.44 7.34 -11.54
CA ASP A 2 -21.77 7.42 -10.24
C ASP A 2 -21.16 6.05 -9.98
N ASN A 3 -19.83 5.94 -10.07
CA ASN A 3 -19.14 4.70 -9.73
C ASN A 3 -19.30 4.46 -8.24
N GLN A 4 -20.29 3.65 -7.88
CA GLN A 4 -20.48 3.18 -6.52
C GLN A 4 -19.28 2.31 -6.14
N ILE A 5 -18.56 2.73 -5.10
CA ILE A 5 -17.43 1.96 -4.56
C ILE A 5 -18.01 0.78 -3.78
N LEU A 6 -17.65 -0.44 -4.18
CA LEU A 6 -17.92 -1.65 -3.41
C LEU A 6 -16.86 -1.78 -2.30
N VAL A 7 -17.31 -1.88 -1.06
CA VAL A 7 -16.45 -2.05 0.12
C VAL A 7 -16.76 -3.40 0.76
N ILE A 8 -15.73 -4.21 1.00
CA ILE A 8 -15.83 -5.50 1.67
C ILE A 8 -15.13 -5.40 3.02
N ASP A 9 -15.86 -5.71 4.10
CA ASP A 9 -15.23 -5.92 5.40
C ASP A 9 -14.56 -7.30 5.44
N TYR A 10 -13.23 -7.30 5.36
CA TYR A 10 -12.42 -8.51 5.36
C TYR A 10 -12.50 -9.30 6.69
N LYS A 11 -13.06 -8.73 7.76
CA LYS A 11 -13.28 -9.44 9.03
C LYS A 11 -14.53 -10.33 8.99
N GLU A 12 -15.46 -10.02 8.10
CA GLU A 12 -16.73 -10.74 7.99
C GLU A 12 -16.77 -11.65 6.76
N LYS A 13 -16.06 -11.27 5.70
CA LYS A 13 -16.16 -11.91 4.38
C LYS A 13 -14.80 -12.13 3.74
N ASP A 14 -14.66 -13.21 2.97
CA ASP A 14 -13.51 -13.45 2.10
C ASP A 14 -13.74 -12.75 0.74
N PHE A 15 -12.84 -11.85 0.36
CA PHE A 15 -13.00 -11.10 -0.89
C PHE A 15 -12.84 -11.98 -2.13
N GLY A 16 -12.06 -13.06 -2.06
CA GLY A 16 -11.83 -13.98 -3.17
C GLY A 16 -13.08 -14.79 -3.52
N GLU A 17 -13.90 -15.08 -2.51
CA GLU A 17 -15.22 -15.71 -2.67
C GLU A 17 -16.29 -14.70 -3.13
N GLU A 18 -16.40 -13.56 -2.43
CA GLU A 18 -17.43 -12.54 -2.72
C GLU A 18 -17.31 -11.94 -4.12
N LEU A 19 -16.08 -11.86 -4.64
CA LEU A 19 -15.78 -11.22 -5.92
C LEU A 19 -15.46 -12.20 -7.04
N GLN A 20 -15.63 -13.51 -6.81
CA GLN A 20 -15.28 -14.53 -7.79
C GLN A 20 -16.04 -14.33 -9.10
N GLY A 21 -15.33 -14.43 -10.23
CA GLY A 21 -15.93 -14.33 -11.58
C GLY A 21 -16.24 -12.91 -12.07
N ASN A 22 -15.85 -11.87 -11.31
CA ASN A 22 -15.99 -10.48 -11.75
C ASN A 22 -14.88 -10.00 -12.72
N ASP A 23 -13.89 -10.85 -13.02
CA ASP A 23 -12.87 -10.63 -14.06
C ASP A 23 -12.15 -9.26 -13.98
N TYR A 24 -11.63 -8.91 -12.81
CA TYR A 24 -10.88 -7.68 -12.60
C TYR A 24 -9.60 -7.62 -13.44
N ASP A 25 -9.28 -6.44 -13.94
CA ASP A 25 -8.04 -6.18 -14.68
C ASP A 25 -6.81 -6.17 -13.78
N ILE A 26 -6.94 -5.55 -12.60
CA ILE A 26 -5.83 -5.23 -11.70
C ILE A 26 -6.27 -5.46 -10.26
N VAL A 27 -5.37 -6.06 -9.46
CA VAL A 27 -5.45 -6.08 -8.00
C VAL A 27 -4.25 -5.32 -7.44
N CYS A 28 -4.50 -4.30 -6.63
CA CYS A 28 -3.48 -3.54 -5.90
C CYS A 28 -3.44 -4.01 -4.45
N ASP A 29 -2.38 -4.72 -4.06
CA ASP A 29 -2.20 -5.29 -2.73
C ASP A 29 -1.27 -4.42 -1.85
N CYS A 30 -1.80 -3.96 -0.72
CA CYS A 30 -1.10 -3.18 0.29
C CYS A 30 -1.01 -3.92 1.64
N VAL A 31 -1.42 -5.19 1.70
CA VAL A 31 -1.45 -5.98 2.93
C VAL A 31 -0.35 -7.05 2.91
N GLY A 32 -0.10 -7.65 1.74
CA GLY A 32 0.89 -8.72 1.57
C GLY A 32 0.39 -10.09 2.03
N GLY A 33 1.19 -11.12 1.77
CA GLY A 33 0.94 -12.50 2.16
C GLY A 33 0.38 -13.36 1.03
N GLN A 34 0.84 -14.61 1.00
CA GLN A 34 0.54 -15.56 -0.07
C GLN A 34 -0.98 -15.78 -0.30
N GLN A 35 -1.78 -15.71 0.77
CA GLN A 35 -3.23 -15.89 0.66
C GLN A 35 -3.89 -14.80 -0.20
N ASN A 36 -3.41 -13.55 -0.14
CA ASN A 36 -3.95 -12.47 -0.96
C ASN A 36 -3.70 -12.71 -2.44
N TRP A 37 -2.53 -13.25 -2.79
CA TRP A 37 -2.23 -13.66 -4.15
C TRP A 37 -3.16 -14.79 -4.62
N ILE A 38 -3.35 -15.84 -3.80
CA ILE A 38 -4.25 -16.96 -4.12
C ILE A 38 -5.70 -16.48 -4.31
N SER A 39 -6.20 -15.62 -3.43
CA SER A 39 -7.54 -15.05 -3.55
C SER A 39 -7.66 -14.12 -4.77
N ALA A 40 -6.61 -13.36 -5.10
CA ALA A 40 -6.58 -12.52 -6.30
C ALA A 40 -6.70 -13.33 -7.60
N GLN A 41 -6.10 -14.53 -7.68
CA GLN A 41 -6.19 -15.41 -8.85
C GLN A 41 -7.63 -15.86 -9.17
N ARG A 42 -8.57 -15.78 -8.21
CA ARG A 42 -9.98 -16.16 -8.39
C ARG A 42 -10.83 -15.04 -8.99
N ILE A 43 -10.37 -13.80 -8.85
CA ILE A 43 -11.13 -12.60 -9.20
C ILE A 43 -10.52 -11.89 -10.41
N LEU A 44 -9.22 -12.10 -10.66
CA LEU A 44 -8.55 -11.57 -11.84
C LEU A 44 -9.01 -12.29 -13.10
N LYS A 45 -9.21 -11.52 -14.17
CA LYS A 45 -9.36 -12.07 -15.51
C LYS A 45 -8.06 -12.70 -15.97
N ARG A 46 -8.11 -13.60 -16.96
CA ARG A 46 -6.91 -14.11 -17.62
C ARG A 46 -6.08 -12.96 -18.21
N GLY A 47 -4.81 -12.90 -17.82
CA GLY A 47 -3.81 -11.90 -18.18
C GLY A 47 -3.81 -10.68 -17.27
N GLY A 48 -4.70 -10.64 -16.26
CA GLY A 48 -4.78 -9.59 -15.26
C GLY A 48 -3.54 -9.50 -14.37
N ASP A 49 -3.34 -8.31 -13.81
CA ASP A 49 -2.13 -7.94 -13.11
C ASP A 49 -2.38 -7.84 -11.59
N PHE A 50 -1.63 -8.62 -10.81
CA PHE A 50 -1.53 -8.44 -9.37
C PHE A 50 -0.30 -7.59 -9.07
N ILE A 51 -0.51 -6.42 -8.47
CA ILE A 51 0.52 -5.45 -8.11
C ILE A 51 0.57 -5.37 -6.60
N THR A 52 1.66 -5.82 -5.99
CA THR A 52 1.85 -5.68 -4.55
C THR A 52 2.91 -4.62 -4.21
N PHE A 53 2.61 -3.85 -3.17
CA PHE A 53 3.51 -2.87 -2.56
C PHE A 53 4.19 -3.41 -1.29
N VAL A 54 3.84 -4.64 -0.88
CA VAL A 54 4.35 -5.31 0.32
C VAL A 54 4.86 -6.71 -0.08
N GLY A 55 5.99 -7.14 0.48
CA GLY A 55 6.51 -8.49 0.22
C GLY A 55 5.78 -9.56 1.05
N ASP A 56 5.97 -10.83 0.69
CA ASP A 56 5.36 -11.98 1.39
C ASP A 56 6.06 -12.38 2.70
N ASP A 57 6.99 -11.57 3.22
CA ASP A 57 7.73 -11.89 4.46
C ASP A 57 6.90 -11.54 5.71
N PRO A 58 6.52 -12.52 6.55
CA PRO A 58 5.75 -12.31 7.76
C PRO A 58 6.54 -11.63 8.91
N ASN A 59 7.84 -11.39 8.77
CA ASN A 59 8.67 -10.73 9.78
C ASN A 59 9.12 -9.33 9.33
N PRO A 60 8.36 -8.26 9.64
CA PRO A 60 8.72 -6.91 9.25
C PRO A 60 9.71 -6.33 10.26
N VAL A 61 10.93 -6.86 10.32
CA VAL A 61 12.04 -6.07 10.85
C VAL A 61 12.58 -5.29 9.66
N LEU A 62 12.40 -3.96 9.68
CA LEU A 62 13.08 -2.97 8.85
C LEU A 62 14.61 -3.09 9.08
N SER A 63 15.20 -4.20 8.68
CA SER A 63 16.64 -4.39 8.71
C SER A 63 17.19 -3.77 7.44
N VAL A 64 18.32 -3.07 7.59
CA VAL A 64 19.14 -2.56 6.48
C VAL A 64 19.39 -3.63 5.42
N THR A 65 19.33 -4.92 5.79
CA THR A 65 19.37 -6.09 4.91
C THR A 65 18.23 -6.15 3.90
N TRP A 66 16.98 -5.77 4.24
CA TRP A 66 15.86 -5.68 3.28
C TRP A 66 16.08 -4.58 2.25
N ILE A 67 16.59 -3.41 2.67
CA ILE A 67 16.91 -2.29 1.76
C ILE A 67 18.04 -2.69 0.80
N VAL A 68 19.08 -3.36 1.30
CA VAL A 68 20.22 -3.85 0.50
C VAL A 68 19.82 -5.00 -0.42
N GLN A 69 18.99 -5.94 0.02
CA GLN A 69 18.41 -6.99 -0.83
C GLN A 69 17.48 -6.40 -1.89
N THR A 70 16.74 -5.33 -1.58
CA THR A 70 15.86 -4.64 -2.53
C THR A 70 16.64 -3.93 -3.64
N ALA A 71 17.84 -3.41 -3.36
CA ALA A 71 18.76 -2.96 -4.40
C ALA A 71 19.28 -4.12 -5.28
N GLY A 72 19.53 -5.30 -4.70
CA GLY A 72 19.83 -6.54 -5.44
C GLY A 72 18.65 -7.11 -6.24
N ASN A 73 17.41 -6.73 -5.91
CA ASN A 73 16.18 -7.26 -6.49
C ASN A 73 15.84 -6.74 -7.90
N LEU A 74 16.65 -5.85 -8.50
CA LEU A 74 16.55 -5.56 -9.93
C LEU A 74 16.72 -6.83 -10.79
N LEU A 75 17.53 -7.80 -10.33
CA LEU A 75 17.67 -9.13 -10.95
C LEU A 75 16.54 -10.10 -10.53
N ASN A 76 15.99 -9.95 -9.32
CA ASN A 76 14.86 -10.75 -8.79
C ASN A 76 13.51 -10.37 -9.45
N ARG A 77 13.44 -9.22 -10.11
CA ARG A 77 12.28 -8.72 -10.86
C ARG A 77 11.83 -9.67 -11.98
N LYS A 78 12.75 -10.51 -12.49
CA LYS A 78 12.42 -11.62 -13.40
C LYS A 78 12.10 -12.93 -12.67
N PHE A 79 12.65 -13.15 -11.48
CA PHE A 79 12.53 -14.41 -10.75
C PHE A 79 11.08 -14.70 -10.31
N TRP A 80 10.31 -13.67 -9.92
CA TRP A 80 8.90 -13.81 -9.54
C TRP A 80 7.92 -13.87 -10.71
N SER A 81 8.34 -13.53 -11.93
CA SER A 81 7.52 -13.74 -13.14
C SER A 81 7.29 -15.22 -13.47
N VAL A 82 8.02 -16.13 -12.79
CA VAL A 82 8.06 -17.56 -13.04
C VAL A 82 7.30 -18.39 -11.98
N PHE A 83 6.88 -17.81 -10.85
CA PHE A 83 6.27 -18.56 -9.72
C PHE A 83 4.72 -18.64 -9.67
N GLY A 84 4.04 -18.74 -10.82
CA GLY A 84 2.86 -19.61 -10.86
C GLY A 84 1.50 -18.97 -11.15
N SER A 85 1.29 -18.51 -12.38
CA SER A 85 0.25 -19.11 -13.23
C SER A 85 0.50 -18.71 -14.68
N GLU A 86 0.23 -19.59 -15.65
CA GLU A 86 0.15 -19.20 -17.07
C GLU A 86 -0.97 -18.17 -17.35
N ARG A 87 -1.78 -17.85 -16.32
CA ARG A 87 -2.99 -17.06 -16.44
C ARG A 87 -2.89 -15.64 -15.91
N HIS A 88 -2.01 -15.31 -14.96
CA HIS A 88 -2.01 -14.00 -14.28
C HIS A 88 -0.59 -13.52 -14.00
N LYS A 89 -0.36 -12.21 -14.07
CA LYS A 89 0.95 -11.60 -13.86
C LYS A 89 1.09 -11.11 -12.42
N TYR A 90 2.27 -11.25 -11.86
CA TYR A 90 2.62 -10.78 -10.52
C TYR A 90 3.72 -9.72 -10.62
N PHE A 91 3.50 -8.55 -10.03
CA PHE A 91 4.44 -7.44 -9.99
C PHE A 91 4.64 -6.95 -8.56
N MET A 92 5.90 -6.94 -8.10
CA MET A 92 6.30 -6.17 -6.94
C MET A 92 6.69 -4.77 -7.40
N HIS A 93 5.95 -3.74 -6.95
CA HIS A 93 6.24 -2.36 -7.30
C HIS A 93 7.02 -1.69 -6.18
N VAL A 94 8.28 -1.36 -6.47
CA VAL A 94 9.13 -0.53 -5.59
C VAL A 94 9.21 0.87 -6.20
N HIS A 95 8.76 1.87 -5.46
CA HIS A 95 8.79 3.25 -5.92
C HIS A 95 10.21 3.84 -5.84
N SER A 96 10.68 4.43 -6.93
CA SER A 96 11.78 5.39 -6.96
C SER A 96 11.22 6.74 -7.41
N GLN A 97 10.84 7.59 -6.45
CA GLN A 97 10.24 8.90 -6.76
C GLN A 97 11.33 9.91 -7.09
N THR A 98 11.20 10.61 -8.21
CA THR A 98 12.04 11.77 -8.54
C THR A 98 11.34 13.07 -8.12
N PRO A 99 12.06 14.20 -7.95
CA PRO A 99 11.43 15.49 -7.69
C PRO A 99 10.35 15.86 -8.71
N GLU A 100 10.58 15.57 -9.99
CA GLU A 100 9.64 15.85 -11.08
C GLU A 100 8.33 15.05 -10.92
N ASN A 101 8.42 13.78 -10.52
CA ASN A 101 7.23 12.96 -10.26
C ASN A 101 6.44 13.48 -9.05
N LEU A 102 7.12 13.99 -8.03
CA LEU A 102 6.46 14.56 -6.84
C LEU A 102 5.77 15.90 -7.17
N ASP A 103 6.40 16.73 -8.01
CA ASP A 103 5.79 17.97 -8.49
C ASP A 103 4.58 17.69 -9.39
N ASP A 104 4.66 16.69 -10.27
CA ASP A 104 3.51 16.25 -11.07
C ASP A 104 2.35 15.79 -10.19
N LEU A 105 2.62 14.95 -9.18
CA LEU A 105 1.61 14.52 -8.20
C LEU A 105 0.98 15.71 -7.48
N ARG A 106 1.80 16.66 -7.01
CA ARG A 106 1.32 17.86 -6.32
C ARG A 106 0.42 18.70 -7.22
N LEU A 107 0.93 19.11 -8.38
CA LEU A 107 0.26 20.06 -9.27
C LEU A 107 -0.96 19.42 -9.94
N ASN A 108 -0.79 18.24 -10.53
CA ASN A 108 -1.79 17.67 -11.42
C ASN A 108 -2.84 16.82 -10.73
N TYR A 109 -2.61 16.39 -9.48
CA TYR A 109 -3.56 15.56 -8.72
C TYR A 109 -4.05 16.21 -7.42
N PHE A 110 -3.15 16.71 -6.56
CA PHE A 110 -3.56 17.26 -5.26
C PHE A 110 -4.13 18.68 -5.39
N GLU A 111 -3.38 19.62 -5.98
CA GLU A 111 -3.80 21.01 -6.12
C GLU A 111 -4.96 21.17 -7.10
N SER A 112 -5.03 20.32 -8.13
CA SER A 112 -6.18 20.25 -9.04
C SER A 112 -7.43 19.64 -8.41
N GLY A 113 -7.33 19.07 -7.21
CA GLY A 113 -8.44 18.46 -6.48
C GLY A 113 -8.88 17.07 -6.98
N LYS A 114 -8.16 16.47 -7.95
CA LYS A 114 -8.45 15.11 -8.45
C LYS A 114 -8.19 14.03 -7.41
N VAL A 115 -7.22 14.26 -6.51
CA VAL A 115 -6.92 13.37 -5.39
C VAL A 115 -6.92 14.19 -4.12
N LYS A 116 -7.69 13.74 -3.12
CA LYS A 116 -7.75 14.38 -1.80
C LYS A 116 -7.05 13.47 -0.78
N PRO A 117 -5.89 13.85 -0.24
CA PRO A 117 -5.27 13.08 0.82
C PRO A 117 -6.17 13.10 2.07
N ILE A 118 -6.44 11.93 2.62
CA ILE A 118 -7.21 11.80 3.86
C ILE A 118 -6.21 11.76 5.01
N ILE A 119 -6.24 12.78 5.86
CA ILE A 119 -5.50 12.80 7.12
C ILE A 119 -6.43 12.29 8.20
N ASP A 120 -6.02 11.22 8.87
CA ASP A 120 -6.78 10.62 9.95
C ASP A 120 -6.56 11.38 11.26
N LYS A 121 -5.29 11.51 11.67
CA LYS A 121 -4.93 12.20 12.90
C LYS A 121 -3.56 12.85 12.82
N VAL A 122 -3.47 14.05 13.39
CA VAL A 122 -2.22 14.77 13.65
C VAL A 122 -1.91 14.66 15.14
N TYR A 123 -0.72 14.18 15.46
CA TYR A 123 -0.18 14.10 16.82
C TYR A 123 0.89 15.18 16.99
N ASP A 124 0.88 15.89 18.11
CA ASP A 124 1.80 17.00 18.37
C ASP A 124 2.96 16.54 19.25
N TRP A 125 4.14 16.38 18.65
CA TRP A 125 5.34 15.97 19.35
C TRP A 125 5.82 17.02 20.36
N ARG A 126 5.67 18.31 20.07
CA ARG A 126 6.15 19.37 20.98
C ARG A 126 5.31 19.43 22.24
N LYS A 127 4.00 19.19 22.10
CA LYS A 127 3.07 19.18 23.22
C LYS A 127 3.15 17.89 24.04
N ASP A 128 3.09 16.74 23.36
CA ASP A 128 2.85 15.46 24.03
C ASP A 128 4.10 14.53 24.03
N GLY A 129 5.19 14.94 23.38
CA GLY A 129 6.48 14.22 23.41
C GLY A 129 6.37 12.78 22.92
N ILE A 130 6.98 11.86 23.68
CA ILE A 130 7.03 10.44 23.34
C ILE A 130 5.63 9.79 23.26
N GLU A 131 4.66 10.30 24.03
CA GLU A 131 3.28 9.79 24.02
C GLU A 131 2.60 10.04 22.66
N ALA A 132 2.96 11.13 21.96
CA ALA A 132 2.49 11.39 20.59
C ALA A 132 2.94 10.27 19.65
N LEU A 133 4.21 9.87 19.74
CA LEU A 133 4.78 8.82 18.91
C LEU A 133 4.17 7.46 19.23
N TYR A 134 4.09 7.08 20.51
CA TYR A 134 3.47 5.82 20.92
C TYR A 134 2.00 5.75 20.49
N SER A 135 1.25 6.82 20.68
CA SER A 135 -0.17 6.86 20.29
C SER A 135 -0.37 6.76 18.78
N ALA A 136 0.53 7.35 17.98
CA ALA A 136 0.52 7.19 16.52
C ALA A 136 0.87 5.76 16.10
N TYR A 137 1.88 5.16 16.74
CA TYR A 137 2.29 3.78 16.50
C TYR A 137 1.19 2.78 16.83
N GLU A 138 0.57 2.88 18.01
CA GLU A 138 -0.52 2.00 18.42
C GLU A 138 -1.72 2.08 17.47
N ARG A 139 -2.10 3.29 17.04
CA ARG A 139 -3.20 3.46 16.08
C ARG A 139 -2.91 2.80 14.74
N SER A 140 -1.67 2.93 14.25
CA SER A 140 -1.22 2.25 13.02
C SER A 140 -1.24 0.73 13.18
N ARG A 141 -0.57 0.22 14.22
CA ARG A 141 -0.42 -1.21 14.49
C ARG A 141 -1.76 -1.92 14.68
N ASN A 142 -2.69 -1.29 15.39
CA ASN A 142 -3.99 -1.88 15.70
C ASN A 142 -5.00 -1.72 14.54
N ARG A 143 -4.53 -1.33 13.34
CA ARG A 143 -5.34 -1.16 12.12
C ARG A 143 -6.53 -0.21 12.32
N MET A 144 -6.36 0.81 13.16
CA MET A 144 -7.38 1.81 13.46
C MET A 144 -7.25 3.06 12.59
N ALA A 145 -6.18 3.15 11.78
CA ALA A 145 -5.91 4.31 10.96
C ALA A 145 -6.83 4.36 9.73
N GLN A 146 -7.52 5.48 9.51
CA GLN A 146 -8.36 5.72 8.34
C GLN A 146 -7.80 6.87 7.49
N GLY A 147 -6.64 6.62 6.88
CA GLY A 147 -5.86 7.62 6.16
C GLY A 147 -4.47 7.79 6.77
N LYS A 148 -3.81 8.90 6.46
CA LYS A 148 -2.44 9.16 6.91
C LYS A 148 -2.42 9.67 8.35
N LEU A 149 -1.59 9.04 9.18
CA LEU A 149 -1.19 9.57 10.49
C LEU A 149 0.01 10.52 10.31
N ILE A 150 -0.04 11.67 10.98
CA ILE A 150 1.00 12.70 10.93
C ILE A 150 1.53 12.94 12.34
N LEU A 151 2.85 12.91 12.50
CA LEU A 151 3.52 13.41 13.70
C LEU A 151 4.09 14.80 13.39
N LYS A 152 3.49 15.83 13.99
CA LYS A 152 3.94 17.20 13.84
C LYS A 152 5.09 17.45 14.82
N ILE A 153 6.30 17.65 14.28
CA ILE A 153 7.53 17.85 15.07
C ILE A 153 7.99 19.31 15.16
N ALA A 154 7.50 20.16 14.26
CA ALA A 154 7.82 21.58 14.18
C ALA A 154 6.63 22.37 13.62
N ASP A 155 6.56 23.64 13.98
CA ASP A 155 5.74 24.63 13.29
C ASP A 155 6.48 25.13 12.05
N GLU A 156 5.75 25.57 11.02
CA GLU A 156 6.29 26.07 9.74
C GLU A 156 7.35 27.17 9.89
N ASN A 157 7.40 27.86 11.03
CA ASN A 157 8.34 28.94 11.33
C ASN A 157 9.42 28.59 12.37
N SER A 158 9.59 27.31 12.69
CA SER A 158 10.64 26.87 13.62
C SER A 158 11.98 26.83 12.89
N LYS A 159 12.78 27.90 13.02
CA LYS A 159 14.21 27.84 12.69
C LYS A 159 14.97 26.98 13.69
#